data_AF-A0A7T4WJG8-F1
#
_entry.id   AF-A0A7T4WJG8-F1
#
_cell.length_a   1.000
_cell.length_b   1.000
_cell.length_c   1.000
_cell.angle_alpha   90.00
_cell.angle_beta   90.00
_cell.angle_gamma   90.00
#
_symmetry.space_group_name_H-M   'P 1'
#
loop_
_entity.id
_entity.type
_entity.pdbx_description
1 polymer ?
#
loop_
_entity_poly.entity_id
_entity_poly.type
_entity_poly.pdbx_seq_one_letter_code
_entity_poly.pdbx_strand_id
1 'polypeptide(L)'
;MEYAGERWVQRLRDGRTPGRWPFLVGLAIVTIVGAAGLVLTVVDLDEIAHSDARRPWSGPLLALFLFALGPVSAVLSWLQGRRDRRILERIRAHGTTPAFHVPVLRSGLGAVDDFPEPRPELWTVDAAGLDAWSAERDEAVFHLPWQDVETIELASQDVRGQRTDVGIWIVTKDVGRFTLRPRPTIGRPFGAGATKLHIVMRVLRSLQRESAPQRSAGRDR
;
A
#
# COMPACT_ATOMS: atom_id res chain seq x y z
N MET A 1 -18.75 10.46 -8.95
CA MET A 1 -17.84 9.61 -8.17
C MET A 1 -17.82 10.10 -6.72
N GLU A 2 -18.50 9.40 -5.81
CA GLU A 2 -18.66 9.82 -4.41
C GLU A 2 -17.33 9.92 -3.62
N TYR A 3 -16.26 9.27 -4.09
CA TYR A 3 -14.93 9.24 -3.45
C TYR A 3 -13.89 10.15 -4.12
N ALA A 4 -14.24 10.83 -5.22
CA ALA A 4 -13.31 11.72 -5.93
C ALA A 4 -12.95 12.98 -5.12
N GLY A 5 -13.75 13.31 -4.09
CA GLY A 5 -13.47 14.41 -3.17
C GLY A 5 -12.51 14.06 -2.03
N GLU A 6 -12.13 12.79 -1.85
CA GLU A 6 -11.25 12.42 -0.75
C GLU A 6 -9.80 12.87 -1.02
N ARG A 7 -9.28 13.74 -0.14
CA ARG A 7 -7.94 14.36 -0.28
C ARG A 7 -6.78 13.35 -0.44
N TRP A 8 -6.94 12.11 -0.01
CA TRP A 8 -5.91 11.09 -0.21
C TRP A 8 -5.95 10.47 -1.61
N VAL A 9 -7.14 10.32 -2.21
CA VAL A 9 -7.29 9.86 -3.61
C VAL A 9 -6.71 10.91 -4.56
N GLN A 10 -6.99 12.19 -4.31
CA GLN A 10 -6.42 13.28 -5.11
C GLN A 10 -4.88 13.30 -5.04
N ARG A 11 -4.29 12.98 -3.89
CA ARG A 11 -2.82 12.86 -3.79
C ARG A 11 -2.26 11.70 -4.60
N LEU A 12 -3.00 10.61 -4.74
CA LEU A 12 -2.62 9.50 -5.61
C LEU A 12 -2.76 9.87 -7.10
N ARG A 13 -3.77 10.67 -7.47
CA ARG A 13 -3.86 11.27 -8.82
C ARG A 13 -2.66 12.16 -9.10
N ASP A 14 -2.37 13.09 -8.19
CA ASP A 14 -1.30 14.08 -8.35
C ASP A 14 0.12 13.52 -8.14
N GLY A 15 0.27 12.25 -7.73
CA GLY A 15 1.57 11.66 -7.40
C GLY A 15 2.26 12.32 -6.19
N ARG A 16 1.49 12.90 -5.26
CA ARG A 16 2.03 13.70 -4.14
C ARG A 16 2.13 12.92 -2.83
N THR A 17 3.23 13.16 -2.11
CA THR A 17 3.41 12.63 -0.75
C THR A 17 2.66 13.47 0.30
N PRO A 18 2.03 12.86 1.33
CA PRO A 18 1.52 13.59 2.48
C PRO A 18 2.61 14.39 3.21
N GLY A 19 2.21 15.47 3.88
CA GLY A 19 3.03 16.03 4.96
C GLY A 19 3.34 14.94 6.01
N ARG A 20 4.61 14.82 6.39
CA ARG A 20 5.08 13.78 7.32
C ARG A 20 4.71 14.08 8.78
N TRP A 21 4.51 15.35 9.12
CA TRP A 21 4.30 15.83 10.48
C TRP A 21 3.17 15.13 11.25
N PRO A 22 1.91 15.04 10.75
CA PRO A 22 0.83 14.41 11.52
C PRO A 22 1.10 12.92 11.80
N PHE A 23 1.82 12.24 10.90
CA PHE A 23 2.23 10.86 11.12
C PHE A 23 3.31 10.77 12.20
N LEU A 24 4.34 11.63 12.13
CA LEU A 24 5.42 11.68 13.13
C LEU A 24 4.90 12.08 14.52
N VAL A 25 3.90 12.96 14.61
CA VAL A 25 3.27 13.33 15.89
C VAL A 25 2.56 12.13 16.50
N GLY A 26 1.72 11.42 15.74
CA GLY A 26 1.04 10.22 16.23
C GLY A 26 2.05 9.15 16.67
N LEU A 27 3.13 9.01 15.92
CA LEU A 27 4.23 8.11 16.23
C LEU A 27 4.92 8.48 17.56
N ALA A 28 5.25 9.76 17.75
CA ALA A 28 5.89 10.26 18.95
C ALA A 28 5.01 10.00 20.19
N ILE A 29 3.70 10.22 20.08
CA ILE A 29 2.75 9.90 21.16
C ILE A 29 2.82 8.41 21.51
N VAL A 30 2.76 7.52 20.51
CA VAL A 30 2.85 6.07 20.74
C VAL A 30 4.18 5.68 21.39
N THR A 31 5.29 6.28 20.97
CA THR A 31 6.60 6.03 21.58
C THR A 31 6.65 6.49 23.03
N ILE A 32 6.11 7.66 23.34
CA ILE A 32 6.09 8.20 24.72
C ILE A 32 5.24 7.30 25.62
N VAL A 33 4.08 6.84 25.14
CA VAL A 33 3.23 5.89 25.88
C VAL A 33 3.96 4.56 26.12
N GLY A 34 4.63 4.02 25.10
CA GLY A 34 5.45 2.82 25.25
C GLY A 34 6.62 3.00 26.24
N ALA A 35 7.28 4.15 26.21
CA ALA A 35 8.35 4.49 27.13
C ALA A 35 7.86 4.56 28.58
N ALA A 36 6.72 5.21 28.82
CA ALA A 36 6.10 5.26 30.13
C ALA A 36 5.74 3.85 30.65
N GLY A 37 5.19 2.99 29.79
CA GLY A 37 4.91 1.59 30.13
C GLY A 37 6.16 0.78 30.47
N LEU A 38 7.28 1.04 29.78
CA LEU A 38 8.57 0.41 30.07
C LEU A 38 9.13 0.88 31.41
N VAL A 39 9.03 2.16 31.73
CA VAL A 39 9.46 2.70 33.04
C VAL A 39 8.66 2.03 34.16
N LEU A 40 7.34 1.92 34.03
CA LEU A 40 6.50 1.21 35.01
C LEU A 40 6.90 -0.26 35.14
N THR A 41 7.16 -0.92 34.02
CA THR A 41 7.64 -2.32 34.02
C THR A 41 8.97 -2.49 34.77
N VAL A 42 9.88 -1.52 34.68
CA VAL A 42 11.17 -1.56 35.40
C VAL A 42 10.96 -1.32 36.89
N VAL A 43 10.04 -0.43 37.27
CA VAL A 43 9.69 -0.16 38.67
C VAL A 43 9.06 -1.38 39.33
N ASP A 44 8.14 -2.06 38.62
CA ASP A 44 7.39 -3.20 39.13
C ASP A 44 8.02 -4.56 38.75
N LEU A 45 9.30 -4.57 38.36
CA LEU A 45 9.96 -5.74 37.77
C LEU A 45 9.96 -6.95 38.70
N ASP A 46 10.20 -6.72 39.99
CA ASP A 46 10.21 -7.79 41.00
C ASP A 46 8.82 -8.39 41.19
N GLU A 47 7.76 -7.59 41.17
CA GLU A 47 6.38 -8.09 41.25
C GLU A 47 5.98 -8.88 40.00
N ILE A 48 6.41 -8.44 38.82
CA ILE A 48 6.17 -9.13 37.55
C ILE A 48 6.94 -10.47 37.50
N ALA A 49 8.18 -10.48 37.98
CA ALA A 49 9.02 -11.68 37.98
C ALA A 49 8.50 -12.77 38.92
N HIS A 50 7.87 -12.38 40.03
CA HIS A 50 7.30 -13.30 41.04
C HIS A 50 5.78 -13.44 40.94
N SER A 51 5.20 -13.02 39.81
CA SER A 51 3.75 -13.06 39.59
C SER A 51 3.26 -14.48 39.27
N ASP A 52 2.21 -14.92 39.96
CA ASP A 52 1.45 -16.14 39.63
C ASP A 52 0.50 -15.99 38.43
N ALA A 53 0.54 -14.85 37.73
CA ALA A 53 -0.31 -14.64 36.56
C ALA A 53 0.03 -15.62 35.43
N ARG A 54 -0.96 -16.00 34.62
CA ARG A 54 -0.75 -16.90 33.48
C ARG A 54 0.18 -16.31 32.39
N ARG A 55 0.31 -14.97 32.32
CA ARG A 55 1.12 -14.23 31.33
C ARG A 55 1.70 -12.93 31.90
N PRO A 56 2.64 -13.00 32.84
CA PRO A 56 3.16 -11.81 33.53
C PRO A 56 3.92 -10.86 32.59
N TRP A 57 4.56 -11.41 31.55
CA TRP A 57 5.33 -10.66 30.57
C TRP A 57 4.51 -9.97 29.46
N SER A 58 3.18 -10.12 29.44
CA SER A 58 2.36 -9.56 28.36
C SER A 58 2.36 -8.03 28.31
N GLY A 59 2.24 -7.37 29.46
CA GLY A 59 2.34 -5.91 29.60
C GLY A 59 3.72 -5.36 29.21
N PRO A 60 4.82 -5.89 29.79
CA PRO A 60 6.19 -5.56 29.42
C PRO A 60 6.48 -5.66 27.92
N LEU A 61 6.07 -6.76 27.29
CA LEU A 61 6.29 -6.99 25.87
C LEU A 61 5.47 -6.02 25.00
N LEU A 62 4.24 -5.70 25.41
CA LEU A 62 3.43 -4.70 24.74
C LEU A 62 4.07 -3.30 24.83
N ALA A 63 4.56 -2.91 26.00
CA ALA A 63 5.23 -1.62 26.21
C ALA A 63 6.50 -1.52 25.35
N LEU A 64 7.33 -2.57 25.35
CA LEU A 64 8.51 -2.66 24.49
C LEU A 64 8.14 -2.53 23.00
N PHE A 65 7.09 -3.24 22.58
CA PHE A 65 6.58 -3.17 21.21
C PHE A 65 6.14 -1.76 20.84
N LEU A 66 5.32 -1.08 21.66
CA LEU A 66 4.86 0.28 21.40
C LEU A 66 6.02 1.29 21.35
N PHE A 67 6.99 1.14 22.25
CA PHE A 67 8.19 1.97 22.27
C PHE A 67 9.00 1.81 20.98
N ALA A 68 9.28 0.57 20.56
CA ALA A 68 10.06 0.27 19.37
C ALA A 68 9.31 0.62 18.06
N LEU A 69 7.99 0.43 18.03
CA LEU A 69 7.16 0.64 16.84
C LEU A 69 7.32 2.04 16.28
N GLY A 70 7.49 3.03 17.17
CA GLY A 70 7.64 4.42 16.79
C GLY A 70 8.87 4.68 15.92
N PRO A 71 10.08 4.66 16.50
CA PRO A 71 11.32 4.89 15.77
C PRO A 71 11.46 4.03 14.52
N VAL A 72 11.10 2.75 14.62
CA VAL A 72 11.16 1.81 13.48
C VAL A 72 10.25 2.30 12.35
N SER A 73 9.01 2.68 12.61
CA SER A 73 8.11 3.14 11.55
C SER A 73 8.53 4.49 10.97
N ALA A 74 9.17 5.38 11.75
CA ALA A 74 9.74 6.63 11.23
C ALA A 74 10.86 6.34 10.23
N VAL A 75 11.80 5.47 10.59
CA VAL A 75 12.91 5.07 9.72
C VAL A 75 12.38 4.41 8.45
N LEU A 76 11.44 3.46 8.57
CA LEU A 76 10.83 2.79 7.42
C LEU A 76 10.08 3.78 6.51
N SER A 77 9.33 4.73 7.07
CA SER A 77 8.65 5.76 6.27
C SER A 77 9.64 6.71 5.59
N TRP A 78 10.77 7.03 6.22
CA TRP A 78 11.80 7.86 5.61
C TRP A 78 12.48 7.15 4.44
N LEU A 79 12.90 5.89 4.62
CA LEU A 79 13.48 5.05 3.58
C LEU A 79 12.52 4.86 2.40
N GLN A 80 11.26 4.50 2.69
CA GLN A 80 10.24 4.33 1.66
C GLN A 80 9.93 5.63 0.93
N GLY A 81 9.86 6.76 1.65
CA GLY A 81 9.68 8.07 1.04
C GLY A 81 10.82 8.47 0.12
N ARG A 82 12.06 8.02 0.38
CA ARG A 82 13.20 8.26 -0.51
C ARG A 82 13.11 7.40 -1.78
N ARG A 83 12.71 6.13 -1.66
CA ARG A 83 12.49 5.24 -2.81
C ARG A 83 11.37 5.74 -3.71
N ASP A 84 10.22 6.05 -3.13
CA ASP A 84 9.06 6.52 -3.90
C ASP A 84 9.36 7.84 -4.63
N ARG A 85 10.13 8.75 -4.02
CA ARG A 85 10.57 9.99 -4.71
C ARG A 85 11.40 9.71 -5.94
N ARG A 86 12.36 8.77 -5.86
CA ARG A 86 13.18 8.36 -7.03
C ARG A 86 12.31 7.80 -8.14
N ILE A 87 11.33 6.96 -7.80
CA ILE A 87 10.39 6.41 -8.78
C ILE A 87 9.58 7.53 -9.45
N LEU A 88 9.05 8.48 -8.66
CA LEU A 88 8.30 9.62 -9.21
C LEU A 88 9.17 10.57 -10.04
N GLU A 89 10.45 10.73 -9.72
CA GLU A 89 11.40 11.48 -10.54
C GLU A 89 11.63 10.79 -11.88
N ARG A 90 11.75 9.45 -11.89
CA ARG A 90 11.90 8.66 -13.12
C ARG A 90 10.67 8.71 -14.01
N ILE A 91 9.48 8.56 -13.45
CA ILE A 91 8.21 8.70 -14.18
C ILE A 91 8.15 10.06 -14.89
N ARG A 92 8.48 11.13 -14.15
CA ARG A 92 8.53 12.49 -14.72
C ARG A 92 9.59 12.63 -15.82
N ALA A 93 10.76 12.01 -15.65
CA ALA A 93 11.83 12.02 -16.65
C ALA A 93 11.46 11.23 -17.91
N HIS A 94 10.64 10.19 -17.79
CA HIS A 94 10.13 9.40 -18.91
C HIS A 94 9.05 10.14 -19.72
N GLY A 95 8.63 11.33 -19.28
CA GLY A 95 7.67 12.17 -19.99
C GLY A 95 6.22 11.70 -19.91
N THR A 96 5.91 10.71 -19.07
CA THR A 96 4.54 10.22 -18.91
C THR A 96 3.74 11.14 -17.98
N THR A 97 2.44 11.28 -18.26
CA THR A 97 1.49 12.00 -17.38
C THR A 97 0.41 11.04 -16.89
N PRO A 98 0.70 10.24 -15.84
CA PRO A 98 -0.25 9.27 -15.32
C PRO A 98 -1.53 9.93 -14.79
N ALA A 99 -2.67 9.30 -15.01
CA ALA A 99 -3.94 9.70 -14.41
C ALA A 99 -4.02 9.29 -12.93
N PHE A 100 -3.33 8.21 -12.54
CA PHE A 100 -3.34 7.70 -11.18
C PHE A 100 -2.05 6.96 -10.80
N HIS A 101 -1.61 7.12 -9.56
CA HIS A 101 -0.45 6.43 -8.99
C HIS A 101 -0.90 5.48 -7.87
N VAL A 102 -0.58 4.20 -8.00
CA VAL A 102 -0.88 3.15 -7.02
C VAL A 102 0.42 2.66 -6.40
N PRO A 103 0.86 3.22 -5.26
CA PRO A 103 1.96 2.64 -4.52
C PRO A 103 1.56 1.26 -4.03
N VAL A 104 2.44 0.28 -4.16
CA VAL A 104 2.22 -1.11 -3.73
C VAL A 104 3.32 -1.56 -2.79
N LEU A 105 3.05 -2.60 -2.00
CA LEU A 105 4.09 -3.31 -1.26
C LEU A 105 4.94 -4.15 -2.24
N ARG A 106 6.24 -4.28 -1.95
CA ARG A 106 7.16 -5.14 -2.73
C ARG A 106 6.84 -6.63 -2.64
N SER A 107 6.13 -7.06 -1.60
CA SER A 107 5.75 -8.45 -1.40
C SER A 107 4.28 -8.65 -1.73
N GLY A 108 3.98 -9.71 -2.49
CA GLY A 108 2.64 -10.23 -2.75
C GLY A 108 1.98 -10.82 -1.50
N LEU A 109 0.90 -11.58 -1.68
CA LEU A 109 0.21 -12.28 -0.59
C LEU A 109 0.90 -13.62 -0.25
N GLY A 110 1.52 -14.26 -1.24
CA GLY A 110 2.46 -15.36 -1.06
C GLY A 110 3.65 -15.23 -2.03
N ALA A 111 4.69 -16.04 -1.83
CA ALA A 111 5.91 -16.01 -2.65
C ALA A 111 5.64 -16.34 -4.14
N VAL A 112 4.56 -17.07 -4.44
CA VAL A 112 4.14 -17.42 -5.81
C VAL A 112 3.50 -16.23 -6.54
N ASP A 113 2.97 -15.25 -5.79
CA ASP A 113 2.39 -14.02 -6.35
C ASP A 113 3.43 -12.90 -6.49
N ASP A 114 4.70 -13.17 -6.16
CA ASP A 114 5.77 -12.19 -6.25
C ASP A 114 6.20 -12.02 -7.71
N PHE A 115 6.19 -10.77 -8.18
CA PHE A 115 6.84 -10.41 -9.44
C PHE A 115 8.33 -10.77 -9.41
N PRO A 116 8.92 -11.17 -10.55
CA PRO A 116 10.36 -11.35 -10.66
C PRO A 116 11.10 -10.05 -10.31
N GLU A 117 12.35 -10.19 -9.86
CA GLU A 117 13.17 -9.01 -9.60
C GLU A 117 13.52 -8.28 -10.91
N PRO A 118 13.48 -6.93 -10.94
CA PRO A 118 13.20 -6.02 -9.83
C PRO A 118 11.70 -5.85 -9.54
N ARG A 119 11.32 -5.99 -8.26
CA ARG A 119 9.91 -5.96 -7.86
C ARG A 119 9.30 -4.56 -8.02
N PRO A 120 8.05 -4.46 -8.49
CA PRO A 120 7.35 -3.18 -8.62
C PRO A 120 6.95 -2.62 -7.25
N GLU A 121 7.08 -1.31 -7.10
CA GLU A 121 6.77 -0.55 -5.87
C GLU A 121 5.70 0.53 -6.07
N LEU A 122 5.52 0.95 -7.34
CA LEU A 122 4.55 1.93 -7.74
C LEU A 122 4.01 1.51 -9.11
N TRP A 123 2.70 1.53 -9.26
CA TRP A 123 2.05 1.38 -10.55
C TRP A 123 1.51 2.74 -10.99
N THR A 124 1.72 3.10 -12.25
CA THR A 124 1.03 4.23 -12.88
C THR A 124 -0.09 3.71 -13.75
N VAL A 125 -1.15 4.50 -13.85
CA VAL A 125 -2.33 4.16 -14.63
C VAL A 125 -2.62 5.31 -15.56
N ASP A 126 -2.77 5.01 -16.84
CA ASP A 126 -3.07 5.98 -17.89
C ASP A 126 -4.09 5.42 -18.88
N ALA A 127 -4.23 6.06 -20.03
CA ALA A 127 -5.16 5.64 -21.08
C ALA A 127 -4.71 4.37 -21.81
N ALA A 128 -3.41 4.04 -21.81
CA ALA A 128 -2.90 2.84 -22.46
C ALA A 128 -3.04 1.60 -21.55
N GLY A 129 -2.83 1.78 -20.25
CA GLY A 129 -2.91 0.67 -19.31
C GLY A 129 -2.31 0.98 -17.94
N LEU A 130 -1.60 -0.02 -17.42
CA LEU A 130 -0.85 0.09 -16.19
C LEU A 130 0.63 -0.16 -16.44
N ASP A 131 1.49 0.71 -15.91
CA ASP A 131 2.94 0.50 -15.89
C ASP A 131 3.42 0.28 -14.48
N ALA A 132 4.23 -0.75 -14.29
CA ALA A 132 4.85 -1.06 -13.01
C ALA A 132 6.27 -0.48 -12.97
N TRP A 133 6.59 0.22 -11.88
CA TRP A 133 7.87 0.90 -11.68
C TRP A 133 8.59 0.38 -10.45
N SER A 134 9.92 0.31 -10.56
CA SER A 134 10.80 -0.05 -9.45
C SER A 134 11.82 1.05 -9.18
N ALA A 135 12.26 1.18 -7.93
CA ALA A 135 13.35 2.07 -7.57
C ALA A 135 14.72 1.60 -8.10
N GLU A 136 14.79 0.44 -8.75
CA GLU A 136 16.02 -0.16 -9.26
C GLU A 136 16.22 0.01 -10.77
N ARG A 137 15.16 0.29 -11.54
CA ARG A 137 15.25 0.55 -12.99
C ARG A 137 14.73 1.93 -13.37
N ASP A 138 15.32 2.49 -14.42
CA ASP A 138 14.95 3.81 -14.94
C ASP A 138 13.71 3.76 -15.84
N GLU A 139 13.37 2.58 -16.35
CA GLU A 139 12.18 2.31 -17.16
C GLU A 139 11.16 1.46 -16.39
N ALA A 140 9.92 1.41 -16.89
CA ALA A 140 8.90 0.51 -16.38
C ALA A 140 9.38 -0.95 -16.45
N VAL A 141 9.20 -1.69 -15.36
CA VAL A 141 9.61 -3.09 -15.25
C VAL A 141 8.57 -4.04 -15.85
N PHE A 142 7.34 -3.56 -16.03
CA PHE A 142 6.24 -4.31 -16.61
C PHE A 142 5.18 -3.34 -17.16
N HIS A 143 4.61 -3.67 -18.31
CA HIS A 143 3.51 -2.94 -18.94
C HIS A 143 2.31 -3.88 -19.09
N LEU A 144 1.12 -3.41 -18.71
CA LEU A 144 -0.12 -4.13 -18.89
C LEU A 144 -1.16 -3.25 -19.57
N PRO A 145 -1.41 -3.45 -20.87
CA PRO A 145 -2.41 -2.67 -21.58
C PRO A 145 -3.81 -3.05 -21.12
N TRP A 146 -4.74 -2.10 -21.16
CA TRP A 146 -6.12 -2.33 -20.70
C TRP A 146 -6.84 -3.46 -21.45
N GLN A 147 -6.47 -3.69 -22.70
CA GLN A 147 -7.03 -4.75 -23.54
C GLN A 147 -6.76 -6.16 -23.00
N ASP A 148 -5.70 -6.34 -22.21
CA ASP A 148 -5.31 -7.62 -21.63
C ASP A 148 -5.92 -7.83 -20.24
N VAL A 149 -6.46 -6.78 -19.63
CA VAL A 149 -7.17 -6.84 -18.34
C VAL A 149 -8.59 -7.35 -18.56
N GLU A 150 -8.90 -8.51 -18.01
CA GLU A 150 -10.24 -9.10 -18.02
C GLU A 150 -11.08 -8.56 -16.87
N THR A 151 -10.61 -8.74 -15.63
CA THR A 151 -11.29 -8.27 -14.42
C THR A 151 -10.32 -7.69 -13.40
N ILE A 152 -10.83 -6.84 -12.52
CA ILE A 152 -10.10 -6.27 -11.38
C ILE A 152 -10.92 -6.55 -10.14
N GLU A 153 -10.43 -7.31 -9.17
CA GLU A 153 -11.21 -7.81 -8.03
C GLU A 153 -10.49 -7.59 -6.70
N LEU A 154 -11.21 -7.70 -5.58
CA LEU A 154 -10.58 -7.70 -4.26
C LEU A 154 -9.92 -9.05 -4.00
N ALA A 155 -8.66 -9.01 -3.60
CA ALA A 155 -7.96 -10.19 -3.10
C ALA A 155 -8.28 -10.33 -1.61
N SER A 156 -8.98 -11.39 -1.24
CA SER A 156 -9.29 -11.70 0.16
C SER A 156 -8.52 -12.94 0.63
N GLN A 157 -8.15 -12.95 1.91
CA GLN A 157 -7.56 -14.10 2.59
C GLN A 157 -8.38 -14.43 3.84
N ASP A 158 -8.50 -15.71 4.16
CA ASP A 158 -9.07 -16.14 5.43
C ASP A 158 -8.01 -16.02 6.54
N VAL A 159 -8.30 -15.20 7.54
CA VAL A 159 -7.46 -15.04 8.72
C VAL A 159 -8.29 -15.39 9.94
N ARG A 160 -8.00 -16.55 10.54
CA ARG A 160 -8.68 -17.06 11.75
C ARG A 160 -10.21 -17.21 11.58
N GLY A 161 -10.67 -17.64 10.41
CA GLY A 161 -12.10 -17.80 10.10
C GLY A 161 -12.80 -16.51 9.67
N GLN A 162 -12.05 -15.42 9.52
CA GLN A 162 -12.58 -14.14 9.04
C GLN A 162 -11.95 -13.78 7.70
N ARG A 163 -12.81 -13.64 6.67
CA ARG A 163 -12.40 -13.15 5.36
C ARG A 163 -11.97 -11.69 5.46
N THR A 164 -10.71 -11.43 5.10
CA THR A 164 -10.08 -10.10 5.15
C THR A 164 -9.57 -9.72 3.77
N ASP A 165 -9.93 -8.52 3.30
CA ASP A 165 -9.38 -7.98 2.05
C ASP A 165 -7.96 -7.46 2.26
N VAL A 166 -7.04 -7.97 1.46
CA VAL A 166 -5.59 -7.83 1.66
C VAL A 166 -4.88 -7.29 0.41
N GLY A 167 -5.58 -7.20 -0.73
CA GLY A 167 -5.06 -6.64 -1.98
C GLY A 167 -6.12 -6.49 -3.07
N ILE A 168 -5.66 -6.32 -4.30
CA ILE A 168 -6.46 -6.25 -5.52
C ILE A 168 -5.89 -7.26 -6.51
N TRP A 169 -6.72 -8.16 -7.01
CA TRP A 169 -6.36 -9.02 -8.14
C TRP A 169 -6.61 -8.30 -9.45
N ILE A 170 -5.63 -8.38 -10.34
CA ILE A 170 -5.81 -8.06 -11.75
C ILE A 170 -5.76 -9.39 -12.49
N VAL A 171 -6.90 -9.74 -13.08
CA VAL A 171 -7.04 -10.94 -13.90
C VAL A 171 -6.81 -10.54 -15.34
N THR A 172 -5.85 -11.22 -15.97
CA THR A 172 -5.47 -11.01 -17.36
C THR A 172 -5.98 -12.17 -18.22
N LYS A 173 -6.23 -11.90 -19.49
CA LYS A 173 -6.77 -12.90 -20.41
C LYS A 173 -5.84 -14.10 -20.63
N ASP A 174 -4.55 -13.84 -20.76
CA ASP A 174 -3.59 -14.84 -21.26
C ASP A 174 -2.52 -15.24 -20.23
N VAL A 175 -2.22 -14.37 -19.25
CA VAL A 175 -1.07 -14.51 -18.35
C VAL A 175 -1.49 -14.95 -16.94
N GLY A 176 -2.79 -15.09 -16.69
CA GLY A 176 -3.36 -15.48 -15.40
C GLY A 176 -3.69 -14.27 -14.52
N ARG A 177 -3.38 -14.34 -13.23
CA ARG A 177 -3.72 -13.29 -12.24
C ARG A 177 -2.48 -12.83 -11.50
N PHE A 178 -2.45 -11.56 -11.12
CA PHE A 178 -1.45 -11.05 -10.19
C PHE A 178 -2.08 -10.15 -9.14
N THR A 179 -1.41 -10.06 -7.98
CA THR A 179 -1.94 -9.34 -6.83
C THR A 179 -1.20 -8.01 -6.64
N LEU A 180 -1.94 -6.92 -6.67
CA LEU A 180 -1.50 -5.63 -6.15
C LEU A 180 -1.82 -5.56 -4.66
N ARG A 181 -0.87 -5.10 -3.85
CA ARG A 181 -1.12 -4.74 -2.44
C ARG A 181 -0.94 -3.24 -2.26
N PRO A 182 -1.96 -2.43 -2.60
CA PRO A 182 -1.89 -0.98 -2.52
C PRO A 182 -1.49 -0.49 -1.14
N ARG A 183 -0.70 0.56 -1.12
CA ARG A 183 -0.43 1.41 0.03
C ARG A 183 -1.40 2.60 -0.04
N PRO A 184 -1.85 3.13 1.10
CA PRO A 184 -2.87 4.17 1.11
C PRO A 184 -2.33 5.54 0.66
N THR A 185 -1.01 5.71 0.67
CA THR A 185 -0.32 6.95 0.30
C THR A 185 1.12 6.66 -0.08
N ILE A 186 1.65 7.43 -1.02
CA ILE A 186 3.06 7.45 -1.37
C ILE A 186 3.90 7.87 -0.14
N GLY A 187 5.00 7.17 0.10
CA GLY A 187 5.95 7.38 1.19
C GLY A 187 5.60 6.68 2.51
N ARG A 188 4.49 5.93 2.57
CA ARG A 188 4.16 5.09 3.74
C ARG A 188 4.60 3.64 3.50
N PRO A 189 5.06 2.92 4.52
CA PRO A 189 5.52 1.53 4.36
C PRO A 189 4.39 0.50 4.49
N PHE A 190 3.18 0.89 4.90
CA PHE A 190 2.09 -0.03 5.23
C PHE A 190 1.05 -0.17 4.11
N GLY A 191 0.47 -1.36 3.99
CA GLY A 191 -0.64 -1.64 3.09
C GLY A 191 -1.92 -0.87 3.46
N ALA A 192 -2.80 -0.72 2.48
CA ALA A 192 -4.11 -0.11 2.65
C ALA A 192 -5.07 -1.08 3.36
N GLY A 193 -5.92 -0.55 4.25
CA GLY A 193 -7.03 -1.32 4.82
C GLY A 193 -8.18 -1.53 3.83
N ALA A 194 -9.10 -2.44 4.15
CA ALA A 194 -10.20 -2.91 3.28
C ALA A 194 -10.97 -1.79 2.57
N THR A 195 -11.41 -0.75 3.31
CA THR A 195 -12.13 0.38 2.70
C THR A 195 -11.33 1.08 1.61
N LYS A 196 -10.02 1.29 1.83
CA LYS A 196 -9.16 1.95 0.85
C LYS A 196 -8.84 1.05 -0.33
N LEU A 197 -8.68 -0.26 -0.11
CA LEU A 197 -8.56 -1.24 -1.19
C LEU A 197 -9.78 -1.20 -2.11
N HIS A 198 -10.98 -1.17 -1.54
CA HIS A 198 -12.23 -1.08 -2.30
C HIS A 198 -12.33 0.22 -3.11
N ILE A 199 -11.93 1.35 -2.54
CA ILE A 199 -11.89 2.64 -3.24
C ILE A 199 -10.89 2.60 -4.39
N VAL A 200 -9.66 2.11 -4.16
CA VAL A 200 -8.64 1.97 -5.22
C VAL A 200 -9.14 1.07 -6.34
N MET A 201 -9.73 -0.09 -6.02
CA MET A 201 -10.32 -0.99 -7.02
C MET A 201 -11.39 -0.28 -7.85
N ARG A 202 -12.30 0.47 -7.22
CA ARG A 202 -13.34 1.23 -7.93
C ARG A 202 -12.75 2.28 -8.87
N VAL A 203 -11.70 2.97 -8.45
CA VAL A 203 -10.98 3.94 -9.31
C VAL A 203 -10.35 3.24 -10.51
N LEU A 204 -9.63 2.14 -10.28
CA LEU A 204 -9.02 1.36 -11.37
C LEU A 204 -10.06 0.86 -12.38
N ARG A 205 -11.18 0.30 -11.90
CA ARG A 205 -12.29 -0.12 -12.76
C ARG A 205 -12.95 1.04 -13.52
N SER A 206 -12.91 2.26 -12.98
CA SER A 206 -13.42 3.43 -13.71
C SER A 206 -12.47 3.83 -14.82
N LEU A 207 -11.17 3.93 -14.52
CA LEU A 207 -10.15 4.27 -15.50
C LEU A 207 -10.10 3.24 -16.64
N GLN A 208 -10.23 1.95 -16.33
CA GLN A 208 -10.36 0.90 -17.35
C GLN A 208 -11.58 1.14 -18.25
N ARG A 209 -12.73 1.53 -17.69
CA ARG A 209 -13.96 1.78 -18.46
C ARG A 209 -13.90 3.05 -19.30
N GLU A 210 -13.21 4.08 -18.80
CA GLU A 210 -12.98 5.33 -19.54
C GLU A 210 -11.98 5.14 -20.68
N SER A 211 -11.02 4.22 -20.51
CA SER A 211 -9.95 3.94 -21.48
C SER A 211 -10.31 2.83 -22.47
N ALA A 212 -11.25 1.94 -22.12
CA ALA A 212 -11.80 0.98 -23.05
C ALA A 212 -12.53 1.75 -24.16
N PRO A 213 -12.11 1.67 -25.43
CA PRO A 213 -12.83 2.31 -26.51
C PRO A 213 -14.26 1.81 -26.48
N GLN A 214 -15.24 2.74 -26.60
CA GLN A 214 -16.66 2.44 -26.70
C GLN A 214 -16.84 1.19 -27.57
N ARG A 215 -17.07 0.03 -26.95
CA ARG A 215 -17.55 -1.14 -27.66
C ARG A 215 -18.93 -0.77 -28.15
N SER A 216 -19.00 -0.39 -29.42
CA SER A 216 -20.20 -0.30 -30.26
C SER A 216 -21.30 0.67 -29.78
N ALA A 217 -21.08 1.97 -29.93
CA ALA A 217 -22.13 2.87 -30.41
C ALA A 217 -22.01 2.91 -31.95
N GLY A 218 -22.37 1.81 -32.60
CA GLY A 218 -22.09 1.62 -34.02
C GLY A 218 -22.43 0.22 -34.49
N ARG A 219 -23.71 -0.15 -34.39
CA ARG A 219 -24.33 -0.99 -35.42
C ARG A 219 -25.77 -0.52 -35.62
N ASP A 220 -25.89 0.21 -36.73
CA ASP A 220 -27.06 0.66 -37.47
C ASP A 220 -28.27 -0.29 -37.39
N ARG A 221 -29.48 0.25 -37.18
CA ARG A 221 -30.56 0.37 -38.19
C ARG A 221 -31.00 -0.95 -38.81
#